data_AF-A0A368C503-F1
#
_entry.id   AF-A0A368C503-F1
#
_cell.length_a   1.000
_cell.length_b   1.000
_cell.length_c   1.000
_cell.angle_alpha   90.00
_cell.angle_beta   90.00
_cell.angle_gamma   90.00
#
_symmetry.space_group_name_H-M   'P 1'
#
loop_
_entity.id
_entity.type
_entity.pdbx_description
1 polymer ?
#
loop_
_entity_poly.entity_id
_entity_poly.type
_entity_poly.pdbx_seq_one_letter_code
_entity_poly.pdbx_strand_id
1 'polypeptide(L)' 'MIEIILGVLLLFTSFALLAIGVIANNKPIAGSCGGIANMDDGTPCQICGRTENTCKS' A
#
# COMPACT_ATOMS: atom_id res chain seq x y z
N MET A 1 -16.00 -11.58 29.13
CA MET A 1 -16.11 -12.65 28.11
C MET A 1 -16.58 -12.08 26.78
N ILE A 2 -17.76 -11.45 26.71
CA ILE A 2 -18.30 -10.90 25.46
C ILE A 2 -17.43 -9.79 24.85
N GLU A 3 -16.84 -8.91 25.67
CA GLU A 3 -15.97 -7.81 25.22
C GLU A 3 -14.75 -8.30 24.42
N ILE A 4 -14.10 -9.37 24.89
CA ILE A 4 -12.93 -9.95 24.22
C ILE A 4 -13.36 -10.55 22.88
N ILE A 5 -14.50 -11.24 22.85
CA ILE A 5 -15.05 -11.86 21.62
C ILE A 5 -15.41 -10.78 20.60
N LEU A 6 -16.06 -9.70 21.04
CA LEU A 6 -16.43 -8.57 20.17
C LEU A 6 -15.19 -7.85 19.62
N GLY A 7 -14.17 -7.65 20.46
CA GLY A 7 -12.90 -7.06 20.05
C GLY A 7 -12.17 -7.89 18.99
N VAL A 8 -12.09 -9.20 19.18
CA VAL A 8 -11.47 -10.12 18.21
C VAL A 8 -12.24 -10.13 16.88
N LEU A 9 -13.58 -10.15 16.94
CA LEU A 9 -14.43 -10.12 15.76
C LEU A 9 -14.24 -8.83 14.95
N LEU A 10 -14.19 -7.68 15.62
CA LEU A 10 -13.98 -6.38 14.99
C LEU A 10 -12.62 -6.31 14.28
N LEU A 11 -11.57 -6.78 14.95
CA LEU A 11 -10.22 -6.79 14.41
C LEU A 11 -10.16 -7.68 13.15
N PHE A 12 -10.66 -8.91 13.21
CA PHE A 12 -10.72 -9.81 12.05
C PHE A 12 -11.50 -9.21 10.89
N THR A 13 -12.65 -8.59 11.19
CA THR A 13 -13.51 -7.96 10.17
C THR A 13 -12.78 -6.81 9.49
N SER A 14 -12.04 -5.98 10.23
CA SER A 14 -11.23 -4.88 9.69
C SER A 14 -10.16 -5.37 8.73
N PHE A 15 -9.39 -6.40 9.09
CA PHE A 15 -8.38 -6.98 8.20
C PHE A 15 -8.99 -7.63 6.96
N ALA A 16 -10.14 -8.31 7.09
CA ALA A 16 -10.85 -8.88 5.96
C ALA A 16 -11.30 -7.80 4.96
N LEU A 17 -11.85 -6.69 5.46
CA LEU A 17 -12.24 -5.53 4.64
C LEU A 17 -11.05 -4.91 3.91
N LEU A 18 -9.90 -4.75 4.58
CA LEU A 18 -8.68 -4.25 3.96
C LEU A 18 -8.20 -5.17 2.83
N ALA A 19 -8.19 -6.48 3.06
CA ALA A 19 -7.79 -7.46 2.05
C ALA A 19 -8.72 -7.42 0.83
N ILE A 20 -10.03 -7.40 1.06
CA ILE A 20 -11.03 -7.30 -0.02
C ILE A 20 -10.85 -5.97 -0.78
N GLY A 21 -10.64 -4.85 -0.08
CA GLY A 21 -10.43 -3.55 -0.69
C GLY A 21 -9.19 -3.49 -1.59
N VAL A 22 -8.08 -4.10 -1.16
CA VAL A 22 -6.84 -4.19 -1.96
C VAL A 22 -7.07 -5.05 -3.22
N ILE A 23 -7.71 -6.22 -3.07
CA ILE A 23 -8.00 -7.11 -4.20
C ILE A 23 -8.94 -6.42 -5.20
N ALA A 24 -10.01 -5.76 -4.73
CA ALA A 24 -10.97 -5.07 -5.58
C ALA A 24 -10.32 -3.92 -6.37
N ASN A 25 -9.39 -3.18 -5.76
CA ASN A 25 -8.73 -2.06 -6.40
C ASN A 25 -7.69 -2.50 -7.46
N ASN A 26 -7.28 -3.78 -7.47
CA ASN A 26 -6.28 -4.38 -8.38
C ASN A 26 -5.01 -3.55 -8.60
N LYS A 27 -4.76 -2.59 -7.71
CA LYS A 27 -3.59 -1.75 -7.72
C LYS A 27 -2.63 -2.33 -6.71
N PRO A 28 -1.35 -2.49 -7.09
CA PRO A 28 -0.33 -2.82 -6.12
C PRO A 28 -0.42 -1.76 -5.01
N ILE A 29 -0.23 -2.21 -3.76
CA ILE A 29 -0.20 -1.28 -2.63
C ILE A 29 0.88 -0.26 -2.97
N ALA A 30 0.46 0.98 -3.18
CA ALA A 30 1.34 2.05 -3.63
C ALA A 30 2.45 2.17 -2.58
N GLY A 31 3.61 1.57 -2.90
CA GLY A 31 4.80 1.67 -2.08
C GLY A 31 5.15 3.15 -1.98
N SER A 32 5.82 3.54 -0.89
CA SER A 32 6.11 4.95 -0.61
C SER A 32 6.94 5.66 -1.68
N CYS A 33 7.45 4.94 -2.70
CA CYS A 33 8.26 5.44 -3.82
C CYS A 33 9.23 6.55 -3.40
N GLY A 34 9.75 6.50 -2.17
CA GLY A 34 10.73 7.41 -1.57
C GLY A 34 10.50 8.92 -1.70
N GLY A 35 9.36 9.41 -2.19
CA GLY A 35 9.22 10.82 -2.57
C GLY A 35 9.70 11.18 -3.99
N ILE A 36 9.77 10.20 -4.92
CA ILE A 36 10.11 10.38 -6.35
C ILE A 36 9.31 11.51 -7.02
N ALA A 37 8.09 11.80 -6.54
CA ALA A 37 7.25 12.91 -7.03
C ALA A 37 7.82 14.32 -6.75
N ASN A 38 8.87 14.47 -5.92
CA ASN A 38 9.56 15.74 -5.68
C ASN A 38 10.94 15.80 -6.37
N MET A 39 11.28 14.80 -7.17
CA MET A 39 12.55 14.72 -7.89
C MET A 39 12.34 15.17 -9.34
N ASP A 40 13.30 15.94 -9.88
CA ASP A 40 13.23 16.44 -11.26
C ASP A 40 13.02 15.29 -12.25
N ASP A 41 12.14 15.52 -13.23
CA ASP A 41 11.75 14.56 -14.26
C ASP A 41 12.96 13.79 -14.83
N GLY A 42 13.02 12.49 -14.54
CA GLY A 42 14.06 11.59 -15.05
C GLY A 42 15.20 11.25 -14.08
N THR A 43 15.23 11.77 -12.85
CA THR A 43 16.22 11.29 -11.86
C THR A 43 15.91 9.86 -11.39
N PRO A 44 16.88 8.93 -11.47
CA PRO A 44 16.69 7.58 -10.96
C PRO A 44 16.63 7.60 -9.42
N CYS A 45 15.72 6.83 -8.84
CA CYS A 45 15.62 6.64 -7.39
C CYS A 45 16.97 6.17 -6.83
N GLN A 46 17.55 6.87 -5.85
CA GLN A 46 18.86 6.48 -5.29
C GLN A 46 18.84 5.13 -4.56
N ILE A 47 17.66 4.63 -4.15
CA ILE A 47 17.51 3.35 -3.46
C ILE A 47 17.45 2.17 -4.44
N CYS A 48 16.76 2.32 -5.58
CA CYS A 48 16.49 1.21 -6.50
C CYS A 48 16.92 1.47 -7.96
N GLY A 49 17.47 2.65 -8.28
CA GLY A 49 17.94 3.04 -9.60
C GLY A 49 16.86 3.19 -10.67
N ARG A 50 15.57 3.12 -10.29
CA ARG A 50 14.42 3.16 -11.21
C ARG A 50 13.91 4.59 -11.40
N THR A 51 13.52 4.95 -12.62
CA THR A 51 12.91 6.25 -12.96
C THR A 51 11.38 6.17 -12.87
N GLU A 52 10.68 7.31 -12.75
CA GLU A 52 9.21 7.37 -12.56
C GLU A 52 8.43 6.52 -13.60
N ASN A 53 8.84 6.60 -14.85
CA ASN A 53 8.32 5.85 -16.00
C ASN A 53 8.51 4.32 -15.91
N THR A 54 9.39 3.83 -15.04
CA THR A 54 9.57 2.38 -14.76
C THR A 54 8.88 1.92 -13.48
N CYS A 55 8.46 2.84 -12.60
CA CYS A 55 7.72 2.54 -11.36
C CYS A 55 6.19 2.46 -11.56
N LYS A 56 5.72 2.62 -12.80
CA LYS A 56 4.30 2.55 -13.14
C LYS A 56 3.90 1.11 -13.45
N SER A 57 3.65 0.36 -12.38
CA SER A 57 2.86 -0.89 -12.38
C SER A 57 1.51 -0.63 -11.75
#